data_AF-A0A7H0MEJ7-F1
#
_entry.id   AF-A0A7H0MEJ7-F1
#
_cell.length_a   1.000
_cell.length_b   1.000
_cell.length_c   1.000
_cell.angle_alpha   90.00
_cell.angle_beta   90.00
_cell.angle_gamma   90.00
#
_symmetry.space_group_name_H-M   'P 1'
#
loop_
_entity.id
_entity.type
_entity.pdbx_description
1 polymer ?
#
loop_
_entity_poly.entity_id
_entity_poly.type
_entity_poly.pdbx_seq_one_letter_code
_entity_poly.pdbx_strand_id
1 'polypeptide(L)'
;MKTLYAVAFLLLAGCNNKHTDHAFVMDYPFDATRLSLGGDIHVNIDCSTREIKIISDTSNGIFSRHVNKRISNICYKKLDVLDIVYHFEPARGARQNMLATQYPRVPPVSNPNKLCDGDS
;
A
#
# COMPACT_ATOMS: atom_id res chain seq x y z
N MET A 1 5.82 -16.31 70.53
CA MET A 1 5.62 -16.71 69.12
C MET A 1 4.44 -15.94 68.54
N LYS A 2 4.66 -15.17 67.47
CA LYS A 2 3.75 -14.94 66.32
C LYS A 2 4.17 -13.65 65.62
N THR A 3 5.13 -13.79 64.70
CA THR A 3 5.40 -12.82 63.65
C THR A 3 4.41 -13.08 62.51
N LEU A 4 3.60 -12.09 62.17
CA LEU A 4 2.80 -12.09 60.93
C LEU A 4 3.43 -11.08 59.99
N TYR A 5 4.30 -11.57 59.10
CA TYR A 5 4.82 -10.77 57.99
C TYR A 5 3.78 -10.76 56.88
N ALA A 6 3.10 -9.62 56.71
CA ALA A 6 2.28 -9.37 55.53
C ALA A 6 3.19 -8.84 54.42
N VAL A 7 3.54 -9.70 53.46
CA VAL A 7 4.25 -9.30 52.24
C VAL A 7 3.22 -8.73 51.28
N ALA A 8 3.14 -7.40 51.19
CA ALA A 8 2.41 -6.72 50.14
C ALA A 8 3.26 -6.73 48.87
N PHE A 9 3.06 -7.73 48.00
CA PHE A 9 3.54 -7.70 46.63
C PHE A 9 2.71 -6.64 45.88
N LEU A 10 3.25 -5.42 45.78
CA LEU A 10 2.76 -4.41 44.86
C LEU A 10 2.91 -4.96 43.44
N LEU A 11 1.77 -5.39 42.89
CA LEU A 11 1.60 -5.71 41.48
C LEU A 11 1.94 -4.46 40.66
N LEU A 12 3.20 -4.36 40.25
CA LEU A 12 3.60 -3.56 39.10
C LEU A 12 3.01 -4.22 37.85
N ALA A 13 1.69 -4.14 37.70
CA ALA A 13 1.05 -4.26 36.40
C ALA A 13 1.39 -2.97 35.64
N GLY A 14 2.63 -2.89 35.17
CA GLY A 14 3.03 -1.86 34.22
C GLY A 14 2.07 -1.94 33.06
N CYS A 15 1.35 -0.86 32.79
CA CYS A 15 0.55 -0.69 31.60
C CYS A 15 1.43 -1.08 30.41
N ASN A 16 1.21 -2.26 29.84
CA ASN A 16 1.70 -2.55 28.51
C ASN A 16 1.08 -1.45 27.64
N ASN A 17 1.91 -0.51 27.22
CA ASN A 17 1.56 0.46 26.19
C ASN A 17 0.87 -0.36 25.11
N LYS A 18 -0.43 -0.16 24.94
CA LYS A 18 -1.15 -0.72 23.81
C LYS A 18 -0.42 -0.14 22.61
N HIS A 19 0.50 -0.92 22.04
CA HIS A 19 1.01 -0.67 20.72
C HIS A 19 -0.23 -0.84 19.86
N THR A 20 -0.92 0.27 19.62
CA THR A 20 -1.99 0.31 18.65
C THR A 20 -1.28 -0.01 17.36
N ASP A 21 -1.39 -1.28 16.96
CA ASP A 21 -0.89 -1.80 15.71
C ASP A 21 -1.58 -1.00 14.62
N HIS A 22 -1.00 0.13 14.26
CA HIS A 22 -1.48 0.91 13.15
C HIS A 22 -1.14 0.08 11.91
N ALA A 23 -2.13 -0.67 11.43
CA ALA A 23 -2.06 -1.29 10.13
C ALA A 23 -1.84 -0.17 9.11
N PHE A 24 -0.71 -0.24 8.39
CA PHE A 24 -0.37 0.75 7.38
C PHE A 24 -1.46 0.76 6.30
N VAL A 25 -2.17 1.87 6.13
CA VAL A 25 -3.19 2.02 5.10
C VAL A 25 -2.48 2.35 3.78
N MET A 26 -2.56 1.44 2.82
CA MET A 26 -1.90 1.60 1.53
C MET A 26 -2.68 2.54 0.62
N ASP A 27 -1.97 3.47 -0.02
CA ASP A 27 -2.52 4.30 -1.09
C ASP A 27 -2.81 3.46 -2.33
N TYR A 28 -3.79 3.86 -3.12
CA TYR A 28 -4.13 3.15 -4.35
C TYR A 28 -3.04 3.37 -5.43
N PRO A 29 -2.52 2.32 -6.10
CA PRO A 29 -1.40 2.44 -7.04
C PRO A 29 -1.77 3.23 -8.30
N PHE A 30 -0.96 4.22 -8.67
CA PHE A 30 -1.19 5.03 -9.88
C PHE A 30 -1.21 4.20 -11.18
N ASP A 31 -0.38 3.16 -11.27
CA ASP A 31 -0.39 2.28 -12.46
C ASP A 31 -1.70 1.49 -12.57
N ALA A 32 -2.32 1.13 -11.44
CA ALA A 32 -3.63 0.49 -11.40
C ALA A 32 -4.76 1.47 -11.78
N THR A 33 -4.66 2.75 -11.37
CA THR A 33 -5.56 3.87 -11.75
C THR A 33 -5.70 4.03 -13.25
N ARG A 34 -4.58 3.90 -13.98
CA ARG A 34 -4.55 4.03 -15.45
C ARG A 34 -5.24 2.89 -16.19
N LEU A 35 -5.39 1.75 -15.54
CA LEU A 35 -5.96 0.54 -16.11
C LEU A 35 -7.30 0.19 -15.47
N SER A 36 -7.77 1.00 -14.50
CA SER A 36 -8.94 0.71 -13.66
C SER A 36 -8.88 -0.69 -13.01
N LEU A 37 -7.68 -1.11 -12.60
CA LEU A 37 -7.45 -2.46 -12.06
C LEU A 37 -7.81 -2.56 -10.58
N GLY A 38 -8.58 -3.56 -10.22
CA GLY A 38 -8.81 -3.96 -8.84
C GLY A 38 -8.26 -5.35 -8.57
N GLY A 39 -8.16 -5.70 -7.29
CA GLY A 39 -7.86 -7.05 -6.86
C GLY A 39 -7.04 -7.09 -5.58
N ASP A 40 -6.40 -8.23 -5.36
CA ASP A 40 -5.78 -8.59 -4.09
C ASP A 40 -4.29 -8.86 -4.25
N ILE A 41 -3.56 -8.54 -3.19
CA ILE A 41 -2.18 -9.00 -3.02
C ILE A 41 -2.00 -9.58 -1.62
N HIS A 42 -1.44 -10.78 -1.55
CA HIS A 42 -1.04 -11.43 -0.32
C HIS A 42 0.48 -11.48 -0.25
N VAL A 43 1.05 -10.87 0.80
CA VAL A 43 2.49 -10.75 1.01
C VAL A 43 2.86 -11.13 2.43
N ASN A 44 4.01 -11.78 2.54
CA ASN A 44 4.72 -11.96 3.78
C ASN A 44 5.91 -11.00 3.78
N ILE A 45 6.01 -10.12 4.77
CA ILE A 45 7.02 -9.07 4.86
C ILE A 45 7.84 -9.30 6.12
N ASP A 46 9.13 -9.52 5.95
CA ASP A 46 10.07 -9.54 7.07
C ASP A 46 10.57 -8.11 7.32
N CYS A 47 10.13 -7.48 8.40
CA CYS A 47 10.52 -6.10 8.70
C CYS A 47 11.93 -5.98 9.29
N SER A 48 12.55 -7.08 9.71
CA SER A 48 13.94 -7.09 10.17
C SER A 48 14.94 -6.98 9.01
N THR A 49 14.67 -7.70 7.92
CA THR A 49 15.48 -7.71 6.69
C THR A 49 14.97 -6.75 5.61
N ARG A 50 13.71 -6.28 5.74
CA ARG A 50 12.99 -5.51 4.72
C ARG A 50 12.87 -6.27 3.42
N GLU A 51 12.58 -7.55 3.52
CA GLU A 51 12.31 -8.43 2.38
C GLU A 51 10.82 -8.73 2.27
N ILE A 52 10.34 -8.87 1.03
CA ILE A 52 8.95 -9.22 0.73
C ILE A 52 8.91 -10.52 -0.04
N LYS A 53 8.14 -11.46 0.48
CA LYS A 53 7.73 -12.67 -0.23
C LYS A 53 6.30 -12.52 -0.70
N ILE A 54 6.12 -12.54 -2.02
CA ILE A 54 4.80 -12.46 -2.65
C ILE A 54 4.18 -13.86 -2.65
N ILE A 55 3.03 -14.02 -2.01
CA ILE A 55 2.28 -15.27 -2.00
C ILE A 55 1.34 -15.30 -3.21
N SER A 56 0.62 -14.21 -3.45
CA SER A 56 -0.24 -14.04 -4.62
C SER A 56 -0.39 -12.56 -4.98
N ASP A 57 -0.54 -12.26 -6.26
CA ASP A 57 -0.78 -10.91 -6.79
C ASP A 57 -1.68 -11.02 -8.02
N THR A 58 -2.91 -10.51 -7.95
CA THR A 58 -3.88 -10.58 -9.05
C THR A 58 -3.60 -9.58 -10.18
N SER A 59 -2.66 -8.64 -9.97
CA SER A 59 -2.40 -7.51 -10.88
C SER A 59 -1.20 -7.70 -11.80
N ASN A 60 -0.68 -8.92 -11.91
CA ASN A 60 0.53 -9.22 -12.69
C ASN A 60 1.75 -8.36 -12.28
N GLY A 61 1.93 -8.14 -10.98
CA GLY A 61 3.13 -7.48 -10.45
C GLY A 61 2.99 -5.98 -10.16
N ILE A 62 1.83 -5.36 -10.41
CA ILE A 62 1.62 -3.92 -10.17
C ILE A 62 1.51 -3.67 -8.66
N PHE A 63 0.67 -4.43 -7.97
CA PHE A 63 0.45 -4.31 -6.54
C PHE A 63 1.71 -4.68 -5.75
N SER A 64 2.42 -5.73 -6.13
CA SER A 64 3.68 -6.12 -5.46
C SER A 64 4.75 -5.05 -5.56
N ARG A 65 4.91 -4.42 -6.74
CA ARG A 65 5.84 -3.29 -6.90
C ARG A 65 5.44 -2.10 -6.02
N HIS A 66 4.14 -1.85 -5.88
CA HIS A 66 3.61 -0.77 -5.05
C HIS A 66 3.86 -1.02 -3.55
N VAL A 67 3.55 -2.23 -3.07
CA VAL A 67 3.84 -2.66 -1.68
C VAL A 67 5.34 -2.56 -1.40
N ASN A 68 6.18 -3.04 -2.32
CA ASN A 68 7.64 -3.02 -2.14
C ASN A 68 8.20 -1.61 -1.98
N LYS A 69 7.69 -0.64 -2.75
CA LYS A 69 8.07 0.78 -2.60
C LYS A 69 7.68 1.37 -1.24
N ARG A 70 6.71 0.78 -0.53
CA ARG A 70 6.18 1.26 0.76
C ARG A 70 6.72 0.48 1.96
N ILE A 71 7.63 -0.47 1.75
CA ILE A 71 8.09 -1.38 2.82
C ILE A 71 8.62 -0.64 4.05
N SER A 72 9.36 0.46 3.86
CA SER A 72 9.87 1.28 4.97
C SER A 72 8.77 1.87 5.84
N ASN A 73 7.62 2.19 5.26
CA ASN A 73 6.47 2.72 5.98
C ASN A 73 5.67 1.60 6.65
N ILE A 74 5.49 0.47 5.94
CA ILE A 74 4.81 -0.72 6.48
C ILE A 74 5.55 -1.23 7.73
N CYS A 75 6.88 -1.27 7.66
CA CYS A 75 7.74 -1.74 8.73
C CYS A 75 8.15 -0.65 9.73
N TYR A 76 7.49 0.50 9.74
CA TYR A 76 7.85 1.59 10.64
C TYR A 76 7.67 1.17 12.11
N LYS A 77 8.80 1.14 12.85
CA LYS A 77 8.88 0.67 14.26
C LYS A 77 8.51 -0.80 14.47
N LYS A 78 8.51 -1.60 13.40
CA LYS A 78 8.22 -3.04 13.42
C LYS A 78 9.48 -3.83 13.07
N LEU A 79 9.65 -4.98 13.70
CA LEU A 79 10.79 -5.90 13.47
C LEU A 79 10.32 -7.35 13.24
N ASP A 80 9.01 -7.57 13.32
CA ASP A 80 8.34 -8.84 13.15
C ASP A 80 8.08 -9.15 11.68
N VAL A 81 7.65 -10.39 11.44
CA VAL A 81 7.19 -10.83 10.13
C VAL A 81 5.69 -10.58 10.04
N LEU A 82 5.28 -9.80 9.05
CA LEU A 82 3.90 -9.43 8.81
C LEU A 82 3.32 -10.30 7.69
N ASP A 83 2.15 -10.88 7.92
CA ASP A 83 1.35 -11.56 6.90
C ASP A 83 0.14 -10.69 6.57
N ILE A 84 0.12 -10.09 5.37
CA ILE A 84 -0.83 -9.04 5.01
C ILE A 84 -1.51 -9.35 3.68
N VAL A 85 -2.83 -9.20 3.66
CA VAL A 85 -3.64 -9.17 2.43
C VAL A 85 -4.15 -7.75 2.24
N TYR A 86 -3.76 -7.10 1.12
CA TYR A 86 -4.31 -5.81 0.72
C TYR A 86 -5.36 -6.02 -0.37
N HIS A 87 -6.55 -5.44 -0.14
CA HIS A 87 -7.63 -5.37 -1.12
C HIS A 87 -7.65 -3.99 -1.79
N PHE A 88 -7.42 -3.95 -3.09
CA PHE A 88 -7.53 -2.73 -3.90
C PHE A 88 -8.83 -2.76 -4.67
N GLU A 89 -9.80 -1.96 -4.23
CA GLU A 89 -11.01 -1.76 -5.02
C GLU A 89 -10.67 -1.05 -6.34
N PRO A 90 -11.19 -1.51 -7.48
CA PRO A 90 -10.97 -0.82 -8.75
C PRO A 90 -11.51 0.61 -8.64
N ALA A 91 -10.77 1.56 -9.19
CA ALA A 91 -11.13 2.98 -9.21
C ALA A 91 -12.60 3.24 -9.56
N ARG A 92 -13.42 3.64 -8.57
CA ARG A 92 -14.82 4.04 -8.77
C ARG A 92 -14.92 5.56 -8.70
N GLY A 93 -14.88 6.21 -9.86
CA GLY A 93 -15.14 7.64 -10.02
C GLY A 93 -14.04 8.41 -10.73
N ALA A 94 -14.37 9.59 -11.24
CA ALA A 94 -13.47 10.41 -12.07
C ALA A 94 -12.11 10.68 -11.39
N ARG A 95 -12.06 10.83 -10.07
CA ARG A 95 -10.80 11.09 -9.34
C ARG A 95 -9.80 9.93 -9.37
N GLN A 96 -10.28 8.70 -9.52
CA GLN A 96 -9.45 7.49 -9.49
C GLN A 96 -9.40 6.81 -10.86
N ASN A 97 -10.30 7.15 -11.78
CA ASN A 97 -10.33 6.57 -13.11
C ASN A 97 -9.71 7.56 -14.10
N MET A 98 -8.40 7.43 -14.29
CA MET A 98 -7.64 8.25 -15.23
C MET A 98 -8.15 8.09 -16.68
N LEU A 99 -8.65 6.90 -17.05
CA LEU A 99 -9.24 6.64 -18.36
C LEU A 99 -10.54 7.45 -18.53
N ALA A 100 -11.38 7.51 -17.50
CA ALA A 100 -12.64 8.25 -17.54
C ALA A 100 -12.44 9.78 -17.56
N THR A 101 -11.35 10.30 -16.99
CA THR A 101 -10.99 11.72 -17.07
C THR A 101 -10.18 12.10 -18.29
N GLN A 102 -9.75 11.12 -19.08
CA GLN A 102 -8.95 11.40 -20.26
C GLN A 102 -9.87 12.05 -21.31
N TYR A 103 -9.58 13.31 -21.65
CA TYR A 103 -10.25 13.96 -22.77
C TYR A 103 -10.14 13.06 -24.01
N PRO A 104 -11.23 12.87 -24.78
CA PRO A 104 -11.17 12.15 -26.04
C PRO A 104 -10.05 12.77 -26.85
N ARG A 105 -8.98 12.02 -27.12
CA ARG A 105 -7.99 12.45 -28.10
C ARG A 105 -8.68 12.35 -29.44
N VAL A 106 -9.34 13.42 -29.85
CA VAL A 106 -9.67 13.62 -31.25
C VAL A 106 -8.31 13.64 -31.93
N PRO A 107 -7.99 12.67 -32.80
CA PRO A 107 -6.78 12.76 -33.60
C PRO A 107 -6.85 14.13 -34.29
N PRO A 108 -5.75 14.92 -34.32
CA PRO A 108 -5.77 16.15 -35.07
C PRO A 108 -6.28 15.80 -36.46
N VAL A 109 -7.29 16.54 -36.93
CA VAL A 109 -7.86 16.34 -38.26
C VAL A 109 -6.68 16.27 -39.21
N SER A 110 -6.47 15.12 -39.84
CA SER A 110 -5.43 14.98 -40.85
C SER A 110 -5.83 15.93 -41.96
N ASN A 111 -5.27 17.13 -41.95
CA ASN A 111 -5.44 18.06 -43.05
C ASN A 111 -4.41 17.64 -44.10
N PRO A 112 -4.80 16.98 -45.20
CA PRO A 112 -3.87 16.59 -46.25
C PRO A 112 -3.19 17.80 -46.92
N ASN A 113 -3.66 19.03 -46.65
CA ASN A 113 -3.11 20.27 -47.17
C ASN A 113 -2.26 21.07 -46.16
N LYS A 114 -1.99 20.55 -44.94
CA LYS A 114 -1.09 21.24 -44.02
C LYS A 114 0.35 20.97 -44.45
N LEU A 115 0.96 21.90 -45.20
CA LEU A 115 2.42 21.92 -45.39
C LEU A 115 3.06 21.92 -44.00
N CYS A 116 4.02 21.01 -43.78
CA CYS A 116 4.80 20.93 -42.56
C CYS A 116 5.29 22.33 -42.17
N ASP A 117 4.95 22.77 -40.96
CA ASP A 117 5.63 23.91 -40.36
C ASP A 117 7.07 23.45 -40.12
N GLY A 118 7.97 23.81 -41.04
CA GLY A 118 9.39 23.56 -40.91
C GLY A 118 9.96 24.54 -39.90
N ASP A 119 10.33 24.05 -38.73
CA ASP A 119 11.14 24.82 -37.79
C ASP A 119 12.54 25.04 -38.42
N SER A 120 12.85 26.28 -38.76
CA SER A 120 14.22 26.79 -39.00
C SER A 120 14.66 27.67 -37.85
#